data_AF-A0A840FQG0-F1
#
_entry.id   AF-A0A840FQG0-F1
#
_cell.length_a   1.000
_cell.length_b   1.000
_cell.length_c   1.000
_cell.angle_alpha   90.00
_cell.angle_beta   90.00
_cell.angle_gamma   90.00
#
_symmetry.space_group_name_H-M   'P 1'
#
loop_
_entity.id
_entity.type
_entity.pdbx_description
1 polymer ?
#
loop_
_entity_poly.entity_id
_entity_poly.type
_entity_poly.pdbx_seq_one_letter_code
_entity_poly.pdbx_strand_id
1 'polypeptide(L)'
;MTRSKTTATTTDHSRALLRTAMLAALLPAAAWAQQGGQQLPNYIAQYTGRWSADCADNSAAALQVRQDSLIAESGKRRVVTREPQTVHSLFGNSPPPAGFDVALVGDTGKAGALTFLVYRSSRGQYATLDADKPLAGQLGPEMMKLRYWRCNGAARALPPPPEPAAKVPPPPTGSPAALAQGPAMQKAWRAALGTRENERWLVRREGPAPEPQWVTVDGTRYLLHAFCKPHDCYDNNAIALYDQGSGRIYGLVQRNGGNRLLGSPPAALAPQLDKLWREQWRKSN
;
A
#
# COMPACT_ATOMS: atom_id res chain seq x y z
N MET A 1 48.18 51.75 -52.57
CA MET A 1 47.79 53.18 -52.61
C MET A 1 46.38 53.28 -53.19
N THR A 2 45.54 54.11 -52.55
CA THR A 2 44.42 54.89 -53.15
C THR A 2 43.21 54.22 -53.82
N ARG A 3 42.03 54.61 -53.26
CA ARG A 3 40.81 55.14 -53.90
C ARG A 3 39.97 54.22 -54.79
N SER A 4 38.71 53.96 -54.38
CA SER A 4 37.47 54.58 -54.91
C SER A 4 37.06 53.98 -56.28
N LYS A 5 35.82 53.59 -56.59
CA LYS A 5 34.50 54.19 -56.32
C LYS A 5 33.43 53.29 -56.97
N THR A 6 32.21 53.22 -56.41
CA THR A 6 30.89 53.21 -57.13
C THR A 6 30.54 51.90 -57.88
N THR A 7 29.33 51.31 -57.95
CA THR A 7 27.89 51.64 -57.74
C THR A 7 27.17 50.28 -57.79
N ALA A 8 26.28 49.94 -56.85
CA ALA A 8 24.82 50.03 -56.94
C ALA A 8 24.12 49.26 -58.09
N THR A 9 23.15 48.44 -57.64
CA THR A 9 21.81 48.18 -58.19
C THR A 9 21.55 47.00 -59.15
N THR A 10 20.56 46.20 -58.72
CA THR A 10 19.35 45.72 -59.43
C THR A 10 19.21 44.21 -59.73
N THR A 11 18.10 43.69 -59.18
CA THR A 11 17.11 42.76 -59.79
C THR A 11 17.50 41.35 -60.24
N ASP A 12 16.92 40.39 -59.51
CA ASP A 12 15.78 39.58 -59.95
C ASP A 12 15.97 38.21 -60.63
N HIS A 13 15.05 37.35 -60.20
CA HIS A 13 14.46 36.23 -60.91
C HIS A 13 15.31 35.10 -61.51
N SER A 14 15.18 33.97 -60.82
CA SER A 14 14.47 32.79 -61.37
C SER A 14 15.17 31.91 -62.40
N ARG A 15 15.32 30.66 -61.96
CA ARG A 15 15.11 29.38 -62.67
C ARG A 15 16.34 28.64 -63.23
N ALA A 16 16.29 27.35 -62.88
CA ALA A 16 16.73 26.17 -63.59
C ALA A 16 18.23 25.84 -63.50
N LEU A 17 18.66 24.60 -63.29
CA LEU A 17 18.01 23.30 -63.10
C LEU A 17 19.14 22.31 -62.68
N LEU A 18 18.76 21.20 -62.04
CA LEU A 18 19.43 19.88 -62.08
C LEU A 18 20.79 19.71 -61.35
N ARG A 19 20.75 18.99 -60.21
CA ARG A 19 21.20 17.58 -60.12
C ARG A 19 21.11 17.09 -58.67
N THR A 20 20.13 16.25 -58.40
CA THR A 20 19.93 15.50 -57.16
C THR A 20 21.00 14.40 -57.04
N ALA A 21 21.84 14.49 -56.01
CA ALA A 21 22.75 13.42 -55.59
C ALA A 21 22.30 12.90 -54.22
N MET A 22 22.33 11.57 -54.08
CA MET A 22 21.93 10.77 -52.92
C MET A 22 22.56 11.26 -51.61
N LEU A 23 21.77 11.33 -50.54
CA LEU A 23 22.27 11.36 -49.16
C LEU A 23 21.57 10.27 -48.35
N ALA A 24 22.40 9.37 -47.81
CA ALA A 24 22.04 8.22 -47.01
C ALA A 24 21.25 8.63 -45.75
N ALA A 25 20.17 7.90 -45.47
CA ALA A 25 19.43 7.99 -44.24
C ALA A 25 20.24 7.38 -43.08
N LEU A 26 20.94 8.21 -42.32
CA LEU A 26 21.40 7.90 -40.98
C LEU A 26 20.22 8.11 -40.01
N LEU A 27 19.57 7.02 -39.63
CA LEU A 27 18.63 7.01 -38.50
C LEU A 27 19.45 7.11 -37.21
N PRO A 28 19.27 8.13 -36.35
CA PRO A 28 19.72 8.02 -34.97
C PRO A 28 18.80 7.01 -34.29
N ALA A 29 19.38 5.90 -33.83
CA ALA A 29 18.73 5.03 -32.86
C ALA A 29 18.35 5.90 -31.66
N ALA A 30 17.05 6.18 -31.53
CA ALA A 30 16.51 6.76 -30.32
C ALA A 30 16.78 5.76 -29.20
N ALA A 31 17.85 6.02 -28.45
CA ALA A 31 18.10 5.42 -27.17
C ALA A 31 16.90 5.76 -26.28
N TRP A 32 15.94 4.84 -26.15
CA TRP A 32 15.02 4.86 -25.05
C TRP A 32 15.80 4.49 -23.80
N ALA A 33 16.35 5.54 -23.22
CA ALA A 33 16.90 5.59 -21.90
C ALA A 33 15.91 4.99 -20.90
N GLN A 34 16.42 4.01 -20.16
CA GLN A 34 16.13 3.71 -18.76
C GLN A 34 15.00 4.54 -18.15
N GLN A 35 13.77 4.03 -18.20
CA GLN A 35 12.75 4.43 -17.25
C GLN A 35 13.07 3.73 -15.93
N GLY A 36 13.87 4.41 -15.10
CA GLY A 36 13.98 4.11 -13.68
C GLY A 36 12.57 4.05 -13.09
N GLY A 37 12.28 2.96 -12.39
CA GLY A 37 11.05 2.81 -11.64
C GLY A 37 10.82 4.06 -10.79
N GLN A 38 9.63 4.64 -10.87
CA GLN A 38 9.23 5.79 -10.08
C GLN A 38 9.47 5.46 -8.59
N GLN A 39 10.48 6.08 -7.99
CA GLN A 39 10.70 6.07 -6.55
C GLN A 39 9.45 6.65 -5.90
N LEU A 40 8.65 5.81 -5.23
CA LEU A 40 7.51 6.27 -4.44
C LEU A 40 8.00 7.31 -3.42
N PRO A 41 7.20 8.34 -3.07
CA PRO A 41 7.64 9.34 -2.12
C PRO A 41 8.04 8.69 -0.79
N ASN A 42 9.26 8.96 -0.34
CA ASN A 42 9.77 8.43 0.93
C ASN A 42 9.22 9.26 2.10
N TYR A 43 8.40 8.65 2.96
CA TYR A 43 7.74 9.32 4.08
C TYR A 43 8.44 9.10 5.43
N ILE A 44 9.74 8.74 5.43
CA ILE A 44 10.52 8.45 6.65
C ILE A 44 10.40 9.53 7.72
N ALA A 45 10.31 10.82 7.32
CA ALA A 45 10.18 11.95 8.24
C ALA A 45 9.03 11.77 9.26
N GLN A 46 7.91 11.17 8.85
CA GLN A 46 6.73 10.94 9.69
C GLN A 46 6.98 9.93 10.83
N TYR A 47 7.97 9.06 10.66
CA TYR A 47 8.31 7.96 11.57
C TYR A 47 9.56 8.20 12.40
N THR A 48 10.25 9.33 12.17
CA THR A 48 11.44 9.73 12.94
C THR A 48 11.17 9.78 14.45
N GLY A 49 12.23 9.47 15.20
CA GLY A 49 12.21 9.46 16.66
C GLY A 49 12.75 8.17 17.25
N ARG A 50 12.73 8.11 18.59
CA ARG A 50 13.11 6.94 19.38
C ARG A 50 11.91 6.05 19.61
N TRP A 51 12.11 4.76 19.44
CA TRP A 51 11.15 3.72 19.75
C TRP A 51 11.82 2.76 20.73
N SER A 52 11.14 2.36 21.80
CA SER A 52 11.77 1.53 22.83
C SER A 52 10.79 0.52 23.42
N ALA A 53 11.33 -0.59 23.93
CA ALA A 53 10.58 -1.54 24.73
C ALA A 53 10.14 -0.93 26.08
N ASP A 54 10.91 0.03 26.60
CA ASP A 54 10.56 0.83 27.76
C ASP A 54 10.99 2.29 27.53
N CYS A 55 10.03 3.15 27.22
CA CYS A 55 10.32 4.56 26.94
C CYS A 55 10.75 5.36 28.17
N ALA A 56 10.55 4.83 29.39
CA ALA A 56 11.04 5.45 30.63
C ALA A 56 12.54 5.22 30.84
N ASP A 57 13.05 4.08 30.35
CA ASP A 57 14.44 3.65 30.52
C ASP A 57 15.26 3.99 29.27
N ASN A 58 16.27 4.84 29.43
CA ASN A 58 17.18 5.20 28.34
C ASN A 58 18.18 4.10 27.98
N SER A 59 18.35 3.09 28.85
CA SER A 59 19.22 1.94 28.61
C SER A 59 18.49 0.75 27.97
N ALA A 60 17.16 0.78 27.94
CA ALA A 60 16.34 -0.25 27.31
C ALA A 60 16.59 -0.34 25.81
N ALA A 61 16.39 -1.55 25.26
CA ALA A 61 16.51 -1.81 23.83
C ALA A 61 15.67 -0.80 23.02
N ALA A 62 16.27 -0.25 21.98
CA ALA A 62 15.69 0.86 21.23
C ALA A 62 15.92 0.72 19.72
N LEU A 63 14.96 1.26 18.97
CA LEU A 63 15.07 1.54 17.56
C LEU A 63 15.08 3.05 17.37
N GLN A 64 16.02 3.55 16.58
CA GLN A 64 16.05 4.95 16.16
C GLN A 64 15.73 5.03 14.68
N VAL A 65 14.73 5.84 14.35
CA VAL A 65 14.44 6.20 12.96
C VAL A 65 14.95 7.62 12.73
N ARG A 66 15.90 7.76 11.81
CA ARG A 66 16.44 9.04 11.32
C ARG A 66 16.08 9.19 9.85
N GLN A 67 16.29 10.39 9.31
CA GLN A 67 16.05 10.66 7.88
C GLN A 67 16.99 9.86 6.97
N ASP A 68 18.20 9.57 7.45
CA ASP A 68 19.30 8.98 6.68
C ASP A 68 19.66 7.55 7.13
N SER A 69 19.09 7.09 8.26
CA SER A 69 19.49 5.83 8.88
C SER A 69 18.40 5.19 9.75
N LEU A 70 18.41 3.85 9.81
CA LEU A 70 17.75 3.07 10.86
C LEU A 70 18.80 2.50 11.80
N ILE A 71 18.53 2.54 13.10
CA ILE A 71 19.44 2.04 14.11
C ILE A 71 18.66 1.12 15.04
N ALA A 72 19.17 -0.09 15.28
CA ALA A 72 18.67 -0.98 16.31
C ALA A 72 19.78 -1.21 17.33
N GLU A 73 19.50 -0.98 18.62
CA GLU A 73 20.50 -1.10 19.68
C GLU A 73 19.96 -1.67 21.00
N SER A 74 20.81 -2.41 21.70
CA SER A 74 20.58 -2.90 23.05
C SER A 74 21.92 -3.18 23.73
N GLY A 75 22.22 -2.42 24.80
CA GLY A 75 23.52 -2.50 25.48
C GLY A 75 24.69 -2.27 24.52
N LYS A 76 25.55 -3.28 24.35
CA LYS A 76 26.71 -3.23 23.44
C LYS A 76 26.39 -3.62 21.99
N ARG A 77 25.18 -4.11 21.72
CA ARG A 77 24.75 -4.54 20.38
C ARG A 77 24.16 -3.36 19.65
N ARG A 78 24.63 -3.10 18.43
CA ARG A 78 24.15 -1.99 17.60
C ARG A 78 24.32 -2.31 16.13
N VAL A 79 23.25 -2.14 15.38
CA VAL A 79 23.23 -2.20 13.91
C VAL A 79 22.76 -0.85 13.39
N VAL A 80 23.44 -0.34 12.36
CA VAL A 80 23.08 0.92 11.69
C VAL A 80 22.98 0.63 10.19
N THR A 81 21.86 1.01 9.59
CA THR A 81 21.64 0.96 8.15
C THR A 81 21.53 2.36 7.57
N ARG A 82 21.59 2.47 6.24
CA ARG A 82 21.55 3.75 5.53
C ARG A 82 20.37 3.82 4.57
N GLU A 83 20.08 5.04 4.13
CA GLU A 83 19.12 5.35 3.06
C GLU A 83 17.75 4.69 3.28
N PRO A 84 17.13 4.90 4.45
CA PRO A 84 15.90 4.21 4.80
C PRO A 84 14.77 4.55 3.84
N GLN A 85 13.99 3.54 3.46
CA GLN A 85 12.83 3.66 2.59
C GLN A 85 11.56 3.24 3.33
N THR A 86 10.45 3.92 3.02
CA THR A 86 9.11 3.46 3.40
C THR A 86 8.57 2.48 2.37
N VAL A 87 8.32 1.24 2.80
CA VAL A 87 7.78 0.16 1.97
C VAL A 87 6.39 -0.21 2.49
N HIS A 88 5.35 0.12 1.73
CA HIS A 88 3.97 -0.24 2.08
C HIS A 88 3.56 -1.64 1.56
N SER A 89 4.34 -2.20 0.63
CA SER A 89 4.05 -3.47 -0.05
C SER A 89 5.03 -4.59 0.34
N LEU A 90 5.50 -4.62 1.59
CA LEU A 90 6.51 -5.60 2.03
C LEU A 90 6.04 -7.05 1.88
N PHE A 91 4.76 -7.31 2.13
CA PHE A 91 4.18 -8.64 2.11
C PHE A 91 3.79 -9.11 0.70
N GLY A 92 4.07 -8.33 -0.34
CA GLY A 92 3.72 -8.65 -1.72
C GLY A 92 2.24 -9.02 -1.85
N ASN A 93 1.99 -10.27 -2.25
CA ASN A 93 0.65 -10.85 -2.42
C ASN A 93 0.16 -11.61 -1.17
N SER A 94 0.70 -11.32 0.02
CA SER A 94 0.22 -11.87 1.29
C SER A 94 -0.44 -10.76 2.10
N PRO A 95 -1.57 -11.02 2.79
CA PRO A 95 -2.19 -10.02 3.64
C PRO A 95 -1.20 -9.59 4.73
N PRO A 96 -0.94 -8.29 4.90
CA PRO A 96 -0.10 -7.83 5.99
C PRO A 96 -0.77 -8.14 7.33
N PRO A 97 0.00 -8.37 8.42
CA PRO A 97 -0.60 -8.66 9.72
C PRO A 97 -1.48 -7.52 10.21
N ALA A 98 -2.46 -7.84 11.06
CA ALA A 98 -3.44 -6.87 11.55
C ALA A 98 -2.76 -5.63 12.16
N GLY A 99 -3.22 -4.45 11.73
CA GLY A 99 -2.69 -3.17 12.20
C GLY A 99 -1.37 -2.74 11.54
N PHE A 100 -0.82 -3.49 10.59
CA PHE A 100 0.37 -3.07 9.84
C PHE A 100 0.13 -1.73 9.14
N ASP A 101 1.16 -0.88 9.20
CA ASP A 101 1.16 0.48 8.66
C ASP A 101 2.16 0.61 7.50
N VAL A 102 3.43 0.36 7.80
CA VAL A 102 4.55 0.50 6.88
C VAL A 102 5.72 -0.34 7.34
N ALA A 103 6.57 -0.77 6.42
CA ALA A 103 7.88 -1.29 6.72
C ALA A 103 8.92 -0.19 6.46
N LEU A 104 9.76 0.11 7.45
CA LEU A 104 10.90 0.99 7.27
C LEU A 104 12.10 0.08 7.01
N VAL A 105 12.64 0.13 5.80
CA VAL A 105 13.71 -0.76 5.37
C VAL A 105 14.97 0.05 5.16
N GLY A 106 16.07 -0.36 5.76
CA GLY A 106 17.38 0.17 5.43
C GLY A 106 18.35 -0.97 5.20
N ASP A 107 19.35 -0.74 4.37
CA ASP A 107 20.28 -1.78 3.91
C ASP A 107 21.71 -1.50 4.40
N THR A 108 22.52 -2.55 4.52
CA THR A 108 23.94 -2.50 4.94
C THR A 108 24.90 -2.96 3.85
N GLY A 109 24.40 -3.14 2.62
CA GLY A 109 25.05 -3.83 1.53
C GLY A 109 25.20 -5.31 1.85
N LYS A 110 26.41 -5.71 2.25
CA LYS A 110 26.80 -7.13 2.37
C LYS A 110 26.14 -7.87 3.53
N ALA A 111 25.70 -7.17 4.59
CA ALA A 111 25.09 -7.82 5.74
C ALA A 111 23.56 -7.91 5.65
N GLY A 112 22.96 -7.33 4.60
CA GLY A 112 21.53 -7.42 4.29
C GLY A 112 20.69 -6.27 4.85
N ALA A 113 19.38 -6.50 4.86
CA ALA A 113 18.36 -5.54 5.23
C ALA A 113 18.02 -5.59 6.73
N LEU A 114 17.75 -4.40 7.28
CA LEU A 114 17.12 -4.18 8.58
C LEU A 114 15.74 -3.57 8.34
N THR A 115 14.71 -4.22 8.85
CA THR A 115 13.33 -3.83 8.63
C THR A 115 12.61 -3.57 9.94
N PHE A 116 12.06 -2.37 10.10
CA PHE A 116 11.15 -2.05 11.19
C PHE A 116 9.72 -2.16 10.67
N LEU A 117 8.98 -3.16 11.13
CA LEU A 117 7.58 -3.34 10.78
C LEU A 117 6.74 -2.49 11.72
N VAL A 118 6.16 -1.39 11.22
CA VAL A 118 5.36 -0.47 12.01
C VAL A 118 3.90 -0.90 12.00
N TYR A 119 3.27 -0.85 13.18
CA TYR A 119 1.88 -1.18 13.41
C TYR A 119 1.17 -0.05 14.14
N ARG A 120 -0.14 0.08 13.91
CA ARG A 120 -1.06 0.96 14.62
C ARG A 120 -1.97 0.15 15.54
N SER A 121 -2.08 0.61 16.79
CA SER A 121 -3.00 0.04 17.79
C SER A 121 -3.77 1.16 18.51
N SER A 122 -4.73 0.80 19.36
CA SER A 122 -5.44 1.75 20.23
C SER A 122 -4.50 2.46 21.22
N ARG A 123 -3.44 1.79 21.66
CA ARG A 123 -2.37 2.38 22.47
C ARG A 123 -1.42 3.26 21.64
N GLY A 124 -1.57 3.23 20.31
CA GLY A 124 -0.89 3.96 19.23
C GLY A 124 0.19 3.13 18.51
N GLN A 125 1.21 3.79 17.95
CA GLN A 125 2.20 3.12 17.09
C GLN A 125 3.25 2.31 17.87
N TYR A 126 3.55 1.11 17.38
CA TYR A 126 4.69 0.28 17.78
C TYR A 126 5.36 -0.33 16.55
N ALA A 127 6.60 -0.80 16.72
CA ALA A 127 7.35 -1.50 15.69
C ALA A 127 7.82 -2.87 16.19
N THR A 128 7.91 -3.85 15.29
CA THR A 128 8.68 -5.08 15.50
C THR A 128 9.91 -5.06 14.62
N LEU A 129 10.92 -5.80 15.03
CA LEU A 129 12.21 -5.85 14.35
C LEU A 129 12.31 -7.12 13.50
N ASP A 130 12.61 -6.94 12.22
CA ASP A 130 12.97 -8.00 11.29
C ASP A 130 14.33 -7.68 10.66
N ALA A 131 15.15 -8.69 10.42
CA ALA A 131 16.53 -8.50 9.98
C ALA A 131 17.07 -9.75 9.30
N ASP A 132 17.90 -9.55 8.28
CA ASP A 132 18.63 -10.66 7.66
C ASP A 132 19.55 -11.36 8.66
N LYS A 133 19.80 -12.66 8.45
CA LYS A 133 20.54 -13.54 9.37
C LYS A 133 21.82 -12.91 9.96
N PRO A 134 22.69 -12.24 9.20
CA PRO A 134 23.90 -11.63 9.75
C PRO A 134 23.60 -10.53 10.77
N LEU A 135 22.60 -9.69 10.49
CA LEU A 135 22.18 -8.61 11.39
C LEU A 135 21.40 -9.13 12.59
N ALA A 136 20.50 -10.11 12.38
CA ALA A 136 19.77 -10.78 13.46
C ALA A 136 20.73 -11.44 14.48
N GLY A 137 21.83 -12.05 14.01
CA GLY A 137 22.86 -12.61 14.87
C GLY A 137 23.58 -11.56 15.74
N GLN A 138 23.82 -10.36 15.20
CA GLN A 138 24.45 -9.25 15.95
C GLN A 138 23.52 -8.66 17.01
N LEU A 139 22.22 -8.57 16.71
CA LEU A 139 21.20 -8.00 17.61
C LEU A 139 20.77 -8.99 18.70
N GLY A 140 20.83 -10.28 18.39
CA GLY A 140 20.48 -11.36 19.30
C GLY A 140 18.96 -11.59 19.42
N PRO A 141 18.55 -12.78 19.89
CA PRO A 141 17.16 -13.23 19.84
C PRO A 141 16.22 -12.41 20.74
N GLU A 142 16.74 -11.82 21.81
CA GLU A 142 15.94 -11.01 22.73
C GLU A 142 15.39 -9.77 22.04
N MET A 143 16.23 -9.03 21.31
CA MET A 143 15.80 -7.83 20.59
C MET A 143 14.74 -8.13 19.52
N MET A 144 14.86 -9.26 18.83
CA MET A 144 13.96 -9.65 17.74
C MET A 144 12.54 -9.96 18.23
N LYS A 145 12.36 -10.30 19.50
CA LYS A 145 11.05 -10.66 20.10
C LYS A 145 10.31 -9.47 20.70
N LEU A 146 10.97 -8.32 20.85
CA LEU A 146 10.39 -7.15 21.52
C LEU A 146 9.45 -6.36 20.61
N ARG A 147 8.52 -5.66 21.26
CA ARG A 147 7.71 -4.60 20.63
C ARG A 147 8.27 -3.26 21.09
N TYR A 148 8.64 -2.42 20.13
CA TYR A 148 9.22 -1.11 20.38
C TYR A 148 8.14 -0.05 20.19
N TRP A 149 7.74 0.63 21.25
CA TRP A 149 6.71 1.66 21.19
C TRP A 149 7.34 3.00 20.82
N ARG A 150 6.65 3.80 20.01
CA ARG A 150 7.08 5.17 19.73
C ARG A 150 7.07 5.98 21.04
N CYS A 151 8.21 6.55 21.41
CA CYS A 151 8.38 7.24 22.70
C CYS A 151 7.95 8.73 22.67
N ASN A 152 7.38 9.20 21.56
CA ASN A 152 6.97 10.58 21.39
C ASN A 152 5.62 10.81 22.11
N GLY A 153 5.63 11.50 23.25
CA GLY A 153 4.43 11.94 23.99
C GLY A 153 4.40 11.50 25.46
N ALA A 154 3.93 12.38 26.35
CA ALA A 154 3.97 12.21 27.82
C ALA A 154 3.23 10.97 28.36
N ALA A 155 2.28 10.40 27.59
CA ALA A 155 1.46 9.27 28.01
C ALA A 155 2.18 7.90 28.02
N ARG A 156 3.46 7.83 27.61
CA ARG A 156 4.14 6.54 27.36
C ARG A 156 5.49 6.33 28.05
N ALA A 157 5.92 7.25 28.91
CA ALA A 157 7.08 7.05 29.79
C ALA A 157 6.79 6.09 30.97
N LEU A 158 5.82 5.19 30.82
CA LEU A 158 5.49 4.15 31.80
C LEU A 158 5.77 2.77 31.18
N PRO A 159 6.56 1.91 31.84
CA PRO A 159 6.79 0.55 31.35
C PRO A 159 5.46 -0.16 31.12
N PRO A 160 5.30 -0.92 30.03
CA PRO A 160 4.06 -1.65 29.79
C PRO A 160 3.85 -2.68 30.91
N PRO A 161 2.62 -2.82 31.46
CA PRO A 161 2.30 -3.98 32.28
C PRO A 161 2.54 -5.25 31.44
N PRO A 162 3.02 -6.36 32.04
CA PRO A 162 3.23 -7.61 31.32
C PRO A 162 1.94 -8.01 30.61
N GLU A 163 1.99 -8.01 29.27
CA GLU A 163 0.82 -8.26 28.44
C GLU A 163 0.54 -9.77 28.46
N PRO A 164 -0.65 -10.23 28.86
CA PRO A 164 -1.04 -11.62 28.67
C PRO A 164 -1.05 -11.92 27.17
N ALA A 165 -0.56 -13.11 26.79
CA ALA A 165 -0.44 -13.55 25.41
C ALA A 165 -1.69 -13.16 24.58
N ALA A 166 -1.46 -12.36 23.54
CA ALA A 166 -2.51 -11.96 22.62
C ALA A 166 -3.17 -13.23 22.06
N LYS A 167 -4.45 -13.42 22.38
CA LYS A 167 -5.28 -14.42 21.70
C LYS A 167 -5.33 -14.02 20.23
N VAL A 168 -4.66 -14.80 19.39
CA VAL A 168 -4.95 -14.88 17.95
C VAL A 168 -6.47 -14.99 17.82
N PRO A 169 -7.15 -14.12 17.04
CA PRO A 169 -8.57 -14.29 16.79
C PRO A 169 -8.78 -15.72 16.26
N PRO A 170 -9.71 -16.50 16.83
CA PRO A 170 -9.93 -17.86 16.36
C PRO A 170 -10.22 -17.84 14.85
N PRO A 171 -9.81 -18.90 14.11
CA PRO A 171 -10.20 -19.03 12.72
C PRO A 171 -11.71 -18.85 12.60
N PRO A 172 -12.18 -18.14 11.56
CA PRO A 172 -13.59 -17.77 11.47
C PRO A 172 -14.48 -19.00 11.47
N THR A 173 -15.29 -19.14 12.52
CA THR A 173 -16.31 -20.18 12.67
C THR A 173 -17.62 -19.70 12.05
N GLY A 174 -18.06 -20.35 10.97
CA GLY A 174 -19.37 -20.09 10.34
C GLY A 174 -19.39 -20.28 8.82
N SER A 175 -20.56 -20.61 8.27
CA SER A 175 -20.75 -20.65 6.80
C SER A 175 -20.65 -19.23 6.21
N PRO A 176 -20.24 -19.07 4.94
CA PRO A 176 -20.30 -17.79 4.23
C PRO A 176 -21.62 -17.05 4.40
N ALA A 177 -22.75 -17.75 4.26
CA ALA A 177 -24.08 -17.19 4.43
C ALA A 177 -24.32 -16.61 5.83
N ALA A 178 -23.97 -17.36 6.89
CA ALA A 178 -24.12 -16.89 8.26
C ALA A 178 -23.27 -15.63 8.53
N LEU A 179 -22.06 -15.58 7.95
CA LEU A 179 -21.16 -14.46 8.11
C LEU A 179 -21.60 -13.23 7.31
N ALA A 180 -22.16 -13.42 6.12
CA ALA A 180 -22.67 -12.33 5.28
C ALA A 180 -23.84 -11.59 5.94
N GLN A 181 -24.66 -12.31 6.71
CA GLN A 181 -25.78 -11.75 7.47
C GLN A 181 -25.40 -11.28 8.88
N GLY A 182 -24.18 -11.59 9.33
CA GLY A 182 -23.74 -11.33 10.70
C GLY A 182 -23.57 -9.84 11.05
N PRO A 183 -23.64 -9.48 12.34
CA PRO A 183 -23.51 -8.09 12.80
C PRO A 183 -22.14 -7.48 12.51
N ALA A 184 -21.07 -8.29 12.47
CA ALA A 184 -19.72 -7.83 12.13
C ALA A 184 -19.63 -7.36 10.66
N MET A 185 -20.22 -8.13 9.73
CA MET A 185 -20.35 -7.76 8.32
C MET A 185 -21.20 -6.49 8.16
N GLN A 186 -22.30 -6.36 8.91
CA GLN A 186 -23.14 -5.15 8.91
C GLN A 186 -22.37 -3.91 9.37
N LYS A 187 -21.56 -4.04 10.43
CA LYS A 187 -20.73 -2.96 10.96
C LYS A 187 -19.66 -2.54 9.95
N ALA A 188 -18.93 -3.50 9.38
CA ALA A 188 -17.86 -3.23 8.43
C ALA A 188 -18.36 -2.57 7.13
N TRP A 189 -19.53 -2.99 6.65
CA TRP A 189 -20.17 -2.40 5.47
C TRP A 189 -20.62 -0.97 5.67
N ARG A 190 -21.25 -0.67 6.82
CA ARG A 190 -21.62 0.71 7.15
C ARG A 190 -20.38 1.61 7.26
N ALA A 191 -19.27 1.09 7.78
CA ALA A 191 -18.01 1.83 7.82
C ALA A 191 -17.45 2.09 6.41
N ALA A 192 -17.52 1.11 5.50
CA ALA A 192 -17.03 1.25 4.12
C ALA A 192 -17.90 2.17 3.25
N LEU A 193 -19.22 2.20 3.47
CA LEU A 193 -20.16 3.09 2.78
C LEU A 193 -19.97 4.56 3.15
N GLY A 194 -19.61 4.83 4.40
CA GLY A 194 -19.56 6.18 4.97
C GLY A 194 -20.94 6.72 5.37
N THR A 195 -20.96 7.91 5.96
CA THR A 195 -22.18 8.51 6.57
C THR A 195 -23.14 9.15 5.58
N ARG A 196 -22.73 9.31 4.32
CA ARG A 196 -23.53 9.98 3.28
C ARG A 196 -24.44 9.04 2.49
N GLU A 197 -24.28 7.73 2.66
CA GLU A 197 -25.12 6.76 1.96
C GLU A 197 -26.48 6.60 2.67
N ASN A 198 -27.56 6.77 1.91
CA ASN A 198 -28.93 6.66 2.41
C ASN A 198 -29.79 5.69 1.59
N GLU A 199 -29.31 5.15 0.47
CA GLU A 199 -30.09 4.20 -0.32
C GLU A 199 -30.30 2.89 0.46
N ARG A 200 -31.55 2.58 0.74
CA ARG A 200 -31.93 1.48 1.64
C ARG A 200 -31.36 0.13 1.20
N TRP A 201 -31.46 -0.20 -0.08
CA TRP A 201 -30.99 -1.49 -0.62
C TRP A 201 -29.48 -1.68 -0.41
N LEU A 202 -28.71 -0.59 -0.43
CA LEU A 202 -27.27 -0.62 -0.12
C LEU A 202 -27.01 -0.63 1.36
N VAL A 203 -27.58 0.28 2.14
CA VAL A 203 -27.33 0.38 3.59
C VAL A 203 -27.64 -0.93 4.30
N ARG A 204 -28.69 -1.63 3.84
CA ARG A 204 -29.16 -2.88 4.42
C ARG A 204 -28.72 -4.13 3.67
N ARG A 205 -28.09 -3.98 2.50
CA ARG A 205 -27.77 -5.08 1.58
C ARG A 205 -29.00 -5.94 1.26
N GLU A 206 -30.13 -5.27 1.02
CA GLU A 206 -31.42 -5.88 0.73
C GLU A 206 -31.57 -6.08 -0.78
N GLY A 207 -32.06 -7.25 -1.19
CA GLY A 207 -32.39 -7.58 -2.58
C GLY A 207 -31.82 -8.93 -3.01
N PRO A 208 -31.96 -9.29 -4.30
CA PRO A 208 -31.45 -10.55 -4.80
C PRO A 208 -29.93 -10.63 -4.61
N ALA A 209 -29.47 -11.77 -4.09
CA ALA A 209 -28.09 -12.00 -3.75
C ALA A 209 -27.70 -13.43 -4.15
N PRO A 210 -26.65 -13.61 -4.97
CA PRO A 210 -26.00 -14.92 -5.12
C PRO A 210 -25.51 -15.45 -3.77
N GLU A 211 -25.33 -16.77 -3.69
CA GLU A 211 -24.83 -17.43 -2.49
C GLU A 211 -23.44 -16.84 -2.12
N PRO A 212 -23.27 -16.32 -0.88
CA PRO A 212 -21.99 -15.82 -0.44
C PRO A 212 -20.93 -16.92 -0.49
N GLN A 213 -19.72 -16.57 -0.90
CA GLN A 213 -18.66 -17.55 -1.11
C GLN A 213 -17.32 -17.04 -0.61
N TRP A 214 -16.46 -17.99 -0.27
CA TRP A 214 -15.07 -17.69 -0.01
C TRP A 214 -14.36 -17.45 -1.34
N VAL A 215 -13.67 -16.32 -1.44
CA VAL A 215 -12.76 -16.06 -2.55
C VAL A 215 -11.38 -15.78 -1.99
N THR A 216 -10.36 -16.21 -2.72
CA THR A 216 -8.99 -15.84 -2.43
C THR A 216 -8.55 -14.84 -3.47
N VAL A 217 -8.20 -13.64 -3.03
CA VAL A 217 -7.62 -12.59 -3.88
C VAL A 217 -6.24 -12.30 -3.32
N ASP A 218 -5.21 -12.53 -4.13
CA ASP A 218 -3.80 -12.31 -3.77
C ASP A 218 -3.50 -12.88 -2.36
N GLY A 219 -3.66 -14.20 -2.22
CA GLY A 219 -3.37 -14.95 -0.99
C GLY A 219 -4.29 -14.65 0.21
N THR A 220 -5.17 -13.65 0.11
CA THR A 220 -6.08 -13.25 1.19
C THR A 220 -7.45 -13.84 0.96
N ARG A 221 -7.96 -14.57 1.95
CA ARG A 221 -9.31 -15.12 1.92
C ARG A 221 -10.31 -14.06 2.37
N TYR A 222 -11.23 -13.72 1.47
CA TYR A 222 -12.34 -12.82 1.73
C TYR A 222 -13.65 -13.57 1.67
N LEU A 223 -14.62 -13.13 2.46
CA LEU A 223 -16.01 -13.43 2.19
C LEU A 223 -16.49 -12.49 1.08
N LEU A 224 -16.82 -13.05 -0.08
CA LEU A 224 -17.51 -12.34 -1.15
C LEU A 224 -19.01 -12.43 -0.92
N HIS A 225 -19.64 -11.26 -0.79
CA HIS A 225 -21.08 -11.13 -0.79
C HIS A 225 -21.50 -10.16 -1.89
N ALA A 226 -22.30 -10.64 -2.82
CA ALA A 226 -22.90 -9.86 -3.89
C ALA A 226 -24.40 -9.68 -3.60
N PHE A 227 -24.95 -8.50 -3.87
CA PHE A 227 -26.38 -8.21 -3.79
C PHE A 227 -26.73 -7.07 -4.75
N CYS A 228 -27.99 -6.99 -5.14
CA CYS A 228 -28.49 -5.97 -6.06
C CYS A 228 -29.78 -5.32 -5.61
N LYS A 229 -30.09 -4.17 -6.19
CA LYS A 229 -31.32 -3.45 -5.94
C LYS A 229 -32.53 -4.28 -6.42
N PRO A 230 -33.57 -4.48 -5.59
CA PRO A 230 -34.77 -5.18 -6.01
C PRO A 230 -35.34 -4.62 -7.32
N HIS A 231 -35.70 -5.51 -8.25
CA HIS A 231 -36.24 -5.20 -9.58
C HIS A 231 -35.31 -4.42 -10.53
N ASP A 232 -34.05 -4.18 -10.15
CA ASP A 232 -33.14 -3.27 -10.86
C ASP A 232 -31.68 -3.76 -10.79
N CYS A 233 -31.51 -5.07 -10.94
CA CYS A 233 -30.22 -5.71 -10.66
C CYS A 233 -29.15 -5.46 -11.73
N TYR A 234 -29.55 -5.18 -12.96
CA TYR A 234 -28.61 -4.95 -14.05
C TYR A 234 -27.83 -3.64 -13.89
N ASP A 235 -28.52 -2.58 -13.46
CA ASP A 235 -27.94 -1.22 -13.35
C ASP A 235 -27.45 -0.90 -11.94
N ASN A 236 -28.03 -1.55 -10.93
CA ASN A 236 -27.79 -1.23 -9.52
C ASN A 236 -27.45 -2.50 -8.73
N ASN A 237 -26.15 -2.75 -8.59
CA ASN A 237 -25.63 -3.91 -7.89
C ASN A 237 -24.31 -3.61 -7.19
N ALA A 238 -23.94 -4.48 -6.26
CA ALA A 238 -22.75 -4.31 -5.46
C ALA A 238 -22.08 -5.65 -5.17
N ILE A 239 -20.79 -5.57 -4.91
CA ILE A 239 -20.04 -6.63 -4.24
C ILE A 239 -19.34 -6.07 -3.01
N ALA A 240 -19.18 -6.94 -2.00
CA ALA A 240 -18.44 -6.67 -0.79
C ALA A 240 -17.44 -7.81 -0.56
N LEU A 241 -16.16 -7.47 -0.44
CA LEU A 241 -15.11 -8.34 0.06
C LEU A 241 -14.86 -8.02 1.53
N TYR A 242 -15.29 -8.92 2.40
CA TYR A 242 -15.09 -8.80 3.83
C TYR A 242 -13.88 -9.61 4.29
N ASP A 243 -12.92 -8.89 4.85
CA ASP A 243 -11.76 -9.46 5.54
C ASP A 243 -12.10 -9.63 7.01
N GLN A 244 -12.25 -10.89 7.44
CA GLN A 244 -12.56 -11.21 8.82
C GLN A 244 -11.39 -10.96 9.79
N GLY A 245 -10.15 -11.00 9.29
CA GLY A 245 -8.97 -10.76 10.10
C GLY A 245 -8.87 -9.29 10.53
N SER A 246 -9.09 -8.36 9.59
CA SER A 246 -9.06 -6.92 9.87
C SER A 246 -10.42 -6.30 10.20
N GLY A 247 -11.52 -7.01 9.93
CA GLY A 247 -12.88 -6.48 10.06
C GLY A 247 -13.21 -5.39 9.03
N ARG A 248 -12.46 -5.32 7.91
CA ARG A 248 -12.63 -4.31 6.86
C ARG A 248 -13.43 -4.86 5.69
N ILE A 249 -14.12 -3.95 5.00
CA ILE A 249 -14.72 -4.23 3.70
C ILE A 249 -14.07 -3.39 2.63
N TYR A 250 -13.81 -4.05 1.51
CA TYR A 250 -13.54 -3.42 0.23
C TYR A 250 -14.68 -3.76 -0.71
N GLY A 251 -15.30 -2.76 -1.33
CA GLY A 251 -16.49 -2.98 -2.13
C GLY A 251 -16.44 -2.25 -3.46
N LEU A 252 -17.33 -2.66 -4.36
CA LEU A 252 -17.61 -1.97 -5.60
C LEU A 252 -19.13 -1.88 -5.73
N VAL A 253 -19.62 -0.69 -6.02
CA VAL A 253 -21.03 -0.41 -6.27
C VAL A 253 -21.17 0.12 -7.69
N GLN A 254 -21.97 -0.56 -8.50
CA GLN A 254 -22.44 -0.08 -9.79
C GLN A 254 -23.73 0.72 -9.56
N ARG A 255 -23.77 1.97 -10.06
CA ARG A 255 -25.00 2.76 -10.24
C ARG A 255 -24.91 3.57 -11.50
N ASN A 256 -26.02 3.72 -12.22
CA ASN A 256 -26.15 4.63 -13.36
C ASN A 256 -25.00 4.47 -14.39
N GLY A 257 -24.58 3.23 -14.66
CA GLY A 257 -23.49 2.94 -15.59
C GLY A 257 -22.06 3.22 -15.07
N GLY A 258 -21.89 3.73 -13.85
CA GLY A 258 -20.58 3.97 -13.22
C GLY A 258 -20.28 3.02 -12.06
N ASN A 259 -19.00 2.65 -11.91
CA ASN A 259 -18.49 1.87 -10.78
C ASN A 259 -17.82 2.79 -9.76
N ARG A 260 -18.18 2.62 -8.47
CA ARG A 260 -17.56 3.32 -7.33
C ARG A 260 -16.96 2.32 -6.36
N LEU A 261 -15.71 2.54 -5.98
CA LEU A 261 -15.03 1.76 -4.96
C LEU A 261 -15.43 2.22 -3.55
N LEU A 262 -15.52 1.26 -2.62
CA LEU A 262 -15.84 1.46 -1.21
C LEU A 262 -14.71 0.96 -0.31
N GLY A 263 -14.54 1.60 0.85
CA GLY A 263 -13.59 1.17 1.86
C GLY A 263 -12.11 1.44 1.52
N SER A 264 -11.85 2.32 0.56
CA SER A 264 -10.49 2.71 0.12
C SER A 264 -9.59 1.50 -0.18
N PRO A 265 -9.95 0.66 -1.18
CA PRO A 265 -9.17 -0.53 -1.48
C PRO A 265 -7.73 -0.18 -1.88
N PRO A 266 -6.75 -1.00 -1.50
CA PRO A 266 -5.38 -0.88 -2.02
C PRO A 266 -5.37 -0.92 -3.56
N ALA A 267 -4.38 -0.26 -4.17
CA ALA A 267 -4.28 -0.18 -5.63
C ALA A 267 -4.27 -1.55 -6.32
N ALA A 268 -3.65 -2.56 -5.69
CA ALA A 268 -3.63 -3.93 -6.19
C ALA A 268 -5.00 -4.62 -6.14
N LEU A 269 -5.86 -4.26 -5.18
CA LEU A 269 -7.17 -4.88 -4.98
C LEU A 269 -8.27 -4.28 -5.86
N ALA A 270 -8.15 -3.01 -6.25
CA ALA A 270 -9.11 -2.32 -7.10
C ALA A 270 -9.45 -3.06 -8.42
N PRO A 271 -8.48 -3.53 -9.23
CA PRO A 271 -8.79 -4.29 -10.45
C PRO A 271 -9.41 -5.67 -10.16
N GLN A 272 -9.10 -6.27 -9.02
CA GLN A 272 -9.69 -7.56 -8.61
C GLN A 272 -11.16 -7.41 -8.22
N LEU A 273 -11.53 -6.31 -7.56
CA LEU A 273 -12.93 -5.99 -7.28
C LEU A 273 -13.74 -5.87 -8.58
N ASP A 274 -13.20 -5.18 -9.58
CA ASP A 274 -13.84 -5.01 -10.88
C ASP A 274 -13.98 -6.35 -11.65
N LYS A 275 -12.97 -7.22 -11.57
CA LYS A 275 -13.04 -8.60 -12.10
C LYS A 275 -14.13 -9.42 -11.41
N LEU A 276 -14.11 -9.50 -10.08
CA LEU A 276 -15.09 -10.27 -9.31
C LEU A 276 -16.51 -9.74 -9.51
N TRP A 277 -16.66 -8.43 -9.62
CA TRP A 277 -17.94 -7.80 -9.92
C TRP A 277 -18.48 -8.26 -11.27
N ARG A 278 -17.66 -8.26 -12.33
CA ARG A 278 -18.05 -8.80 -13.64
C ARG A 278 -18.41 -10.29 -13.55
N GLU A 279 -17.66 -11.07 -12.79
CA GLU A 279 -17.95 -12.49 -12.63
C GLU A 279 -19.29 -12.75 -11.93
N GLN A 280 -19.70 -11.90 -10.99
CA GLN A 280 -20.98 -12.02 -10.29
C GLN A 280 -22.17 -11.54 -11.13
N TRP A 281 -21.99 -10.46 -11.91
CA TRP A 281 -23.12 -9.76 -12.52
C TRP A 281 -23.15 -9.73 -14.05
N ARG A 282 -22.02 -10.02 -14.71
CA ARG A 282 -21.85 -9.87 -16.17
C ARG A 282 -21.45 -11.15 -16.88
N LYS A 283 -21.26 -12.27 -16.17
CA LYS A 283 -20.84 -13.56 -16.75
C LYS A 283 -21.94 -14.29 -17.55
N SER A 284 -22.92 -13.55 -18.04
CA SER A 284 -23.90 -14.02 -19.02
C SER A 284 -23.82 -13.12 -20.24
N ASN A 285 -22.86 -13.44 -21.11
CA ASN A 285 -22.91 -13.24 -22.56
C ASN A 285 -22.06 -14.35 -23.19
#